data_AF-A0A4Q9L1Z0-F1
#
_entry.id   AF-A0A4Q9L1Z0-F1
#
_cell.length_a   1.000
_cell.length_b   1.000
_cell.length_c   1.000
_cell.angle_alpha   90.00
_cell.angle_beta   90.00
_cell.angle_gamma   90.00
#
_symmetry.space_group_name_H-M   'P 1'
#
loop_
_entity.id
_entity.type
_entity.pdbx_description
1 polymer ?
#
loop_
_entity_poly.entity_id
_entity_poly.type
_entity_poly.pdbx_seq_one_letter_code
_entity_poly.pdbx_strand_id
1 'polypeptide(L)'
;MDILEEICNSRSNNGFVIKNYKKYYEHCRSKLREIRRMKDSLRRQILMEIYILERNLCKAFLFLEKPRKSRKNIKKCIKNIEKNKFEINDKKILKKYYFSLLDMNMLQYSKGLEKLFSLRSLLDPRYTILFDNVDELIEICAVKADLKDKIPNSYVCKWNDIEIKFKNEKEFKSFENNELKIRTESYNYVLISKIMELNLSEQRLLKKMDKKNGKLKNVYEKIKKYFNSISDLKIFLKKNYVNSEYLESLSSDANQLLKIYENLVKCRTPGITFKSEENILPERYKDLKNFVDFSISKADIGFSESIKYLEEMVNGYFEPRSQYENVPFLPVFYDNAYDYIVYPKPENDLALISELKNTENEIYKK
;
A
#
# COMPACT_ATOMS: atom_id res chain seq x y z
N MET A 1 -18.73 17.06 5.53
CA MET A 1 -17.46 17.63 5.04
C MET A 1 -16.57 17.76 6.25
N ASP A 2 -15.39 17.14 6.26
CA ASP A 2 -14.47 17.20 7.40
C ASP A 2 -13.78 18.57 7.42
N ILE A 3 -14.15 19.40 8.40
CA ILE A 3 -13.72 20.80 8.48
C ILE A 3 -12.26 20.91 8.92
N LEU A 4 -11.86 20.08 9.88
CA LEU A 4 -10.49 20.08 10.39
C LEU A 4 -9.51 19.57 9.33
N GLU A 5 -9.94 18.62 8.50
CA GLU A 5 -9.18 18.16 7.34
C GLU A 5 -8.96 19.28 6.30
N GLU A 6 -10.02 20.02 5.95
CA GLU A 6 -9.90 21.17 5.03
C GLU A 6 -8.94 22.24 5.58
N ILE A 7 -9.00 22.53 6.88
CA ILE A 7 -8.06 23.46 7.54
C ILE A 7 -6.62 22.95 7.46
N CYS A 8 -6.39 21.67 7.80
CA CYS A 8 -5.05 21.08 7.76
C CYS A 8 -4.47 21.11 6.35
N ASN A 9 -5.25 20.72 5.34
CA ASN A 9 -4.86 20.71 3.94
C ASN A 9 -4.58 22.12 3.41
N SER A 10 -5.36 23.12 3.82
CA SER A 10 -5.10 24.51 3.42
C SER A 10 -3.81 25.03 4.06
N ARG A 11 -3.61 24.78 5.36
CA ARG A 11 -2.42 25.23 6.11
C ARG A 11 -1.12 24.61 5.60
N SER A 12 -1.11 23.31 5.31
CA SER A 12 0.07 22.59 4.82
C SER A 12 0.59 23.19 3.51
N ASN A 13 -0.31 23.48 2.57
CA ASN A 13 0.06 23.82 1.20
C ASN A 13 0.32 25.32 0.98
N ASN A 14 -0.17 26.19 1.85
CA ASN A 14 -0.28 27.62 1.55
C ASN A 14 0.53 28.53 2.49
N GLY A 15 1.59 27.99 3.10
CA GLY A 15 2.61 28.77 3.82
C GLY A 15 2.33 29.00 5.30
N PHE A 16 1.27 28.43 5.87
CA PHE A 16 1.00 28.55 7.31
C PHE A 16 2.07 27.83 8.14
N VAL A 17 2.46 26.61 7.72
CA VAL A 17 3.46 25.77 8.42
C VAL A 17 4.81 26.47 8.54
N ILE A 18 5.26 27.14 7.48
CA ILE A 18 6.51 27.93 7.48
C ILE A 18 6.33 29.34 8.08
N LYS A 19 5.23 29.58 8.81
CA LYS A 19 4.87 30.85 9.48
C LYS A 19 4.79 32.06 8.54
N ASN A 20 4.60 31.85 7.23
CA ASN A 20 4.34 32.91 6.28
C ASN A 20 2.83 33.26 6.27
N TYR A 21 2.39 33.90 7.36
CA TYR A 21 0.99 34.26 7.56
C TYR A 21 0.46 35.28 6.53
N LYS A 22 1.34 36.03 5.87
CA LYS A 22 0.96 36.95 4.79
C LYS A 22 0.53 36.17 3.53
N LYS A 23 1.35 35.21 3.09
CA LYS A 23 1.03 34.31 1.97
C LYS A 23 -0.27 33.55 2.25
N TYR A 24 -0.40 32.98 3.45
CA TYR A 24 -1.61 32.24 3.82
C TYR A 24 -2.86 33.14 3.89
N TYR A 25 -2.72 34.37 4.38
CA TYR A 25 -3.81 35.36 4.36
C TYR A 25 -4.29 35.68 2.94
N GLU A 26 -3.36 35.86 2.00
CA GLU A 26 -3.67 36.10 0.59
C GLU A 26 -4.38 34.90 -0.05
N HIS A 27 -3.92 33.68 0.25
CA HIS A 27 -4.59 32.44 -0.13
C HIS A 27 -6.05 32.41 0.37
N CYS A 28 -6.29 32.62 1.67
CA CYS A 28 -7.64 32.64 2.22
C CYS A 28 -8.52 33.72 1.55
N ARG A 29 -7.95 34.87 1.19
CA ARG A 29 -8.67 35.94 0.48
C ARG A 29 -9.05 35.52 -0.94
N SER A 30 -8.17 34.84 -1.67
CA SER A 30 -8.46 34.29 -3.00
C SER A 30 -9.57 33.24 -2.91
N LYS A 31 -9.44 32.28 -2.00
CA LYS A 31 -10.44 31.22 -1.78
C LYS A 31 -11.82 31.77 -1.46
N LEU A 32 -11.92 32.80 -0.62
CA LEU A 32 -13.20 33.46 -0.35
C LEU A 32 -13.84 34.09 -1.59
N ARG A 33 -13.07 34.57 -2.57
CA ARG A 33 -13.61 35.08 -3.84
C ARG A 33 -14.10 33.94 -4.74
N GLU A 34 -13.35 32.85 -4.81
CA GLU A 34 -13.72 31.65 -5.54
C GLU A 34 -15.01 31.02 -4.99
N ILE A 35 -15.09 30.83 -3.68
CA ILE A 35 -16.23 30.20 -2.99
C ILE A 35 -17.53 30.99 -3.19
N ARG A 36 -17.46 32.33 -3.30
CA ARG A 36 -18.66 33.16 -3.59
C ARG A 36 -19.33 32.82 -4.91
N ARG A 37 -18.59 32.24 -5.87
CA ARG A 37 -19.10 31.83 -7.18
C ARG A 37 -19.65 30.40 -7.18
N MET A 38 -19.56 29.67 -6.07
CA MET A 38 -20.09 28.30 -5.96
C MET A 38 -21.62 28.28 -5.93
N LYS A 39 -22.19 27.29 -6.63
CA LYS A 39 -23.65 27.06 -6.72
C LYS A 39 -24.23 26.35 -5.48
N ASP A 40 -23.51 25.37 -4.93
CA ASP A 40 -23.92 24.62 -3.73
C ASP A 40 -24.00 25.54 -2.51
N SER A 41 -25.21 25.78 -2.00
CA SER A 41 -25.46 26.76 -0.95
C SER A 41 -24.90 26.35 0.42
N LEU A 42 -25.01 25.07 0.79
CA LEU A 42 -24.59 24.56 2.09
C LEU A 42 -23.07 24.44 2.14
N ARG A 43 -22.46 23.78 1.15
CA ARG A 43 -20.99 23.64 1.09
C ARG A 43 -20.32 25.00 0.99
N ARG A 44 -20.89 25.93 0.21
CA ARG A 44 -20.43 27.32 0.13
C ARG A 44 -20.47 28.01 1.49
N GLN A 45 -21.57 27.89 2.24
CA GLN A 45 -21.69 28.50 3.57
C GLN A 45 -20.57 28.00 4.50
N ILE A 46 -20.39 26.68 4.61
CA ILE A 46 -19.39 26.09 5.52
C ILE A 46 -17.96 26.51 5.10
N LEU A 47 -17.62 26.44 3.81
CA LEU A 47 -16.31 26.85 3.33
C LEU A 47 -16.07 28.35 3.55
N MET A 48 -17.05 29.21 3.32
CA MET A 48 -16.89 30.64 3.65
C MET A 48 -16.61 30.85 5.12
N GLU A 49 -17.30 30.14 6.02
CA GLU A 49 -17.07 30.23 7.47
C GLU A 49 -15.64 29.81 7.83
N ILE A 50 -15.14 28.70 7.26
CA ILE A 50 -13.76 28.22 7.45
C ILE A 50 -12.75 29.29 7.04
N TYR A 51 -12.82 29.76 5.79
CA TYR A 51 -11.81 30.69 5.28
C TYR A 51 -11.94 32.10 5.88
N ILE A 52 -13.10 32.50 6.41
CA ILE A 52 -13.23 33.72 7.22
C ILE A 52 -12.52 33.54 8.57
N LEU A 53 -12.67 32.38 9.22
CA LEU A 53 -11.97 32.04 10.47
C LEU A 53 -10.46 32.03 10.28
N GLU A 54 -9.96 31.27 9.31
CA GLU A 54 -8.53 31.16 9.00
C GLU A 54 -7.92 32.52 8.64
N ARG A 55 -8.64 33.35 7.88
CA ARG A 55 -8.20 34.72 7.58
C ARG A 55 -8.08 35.59 8.82
N ASN A 56 -9.00 35.49 9.77
CA ASN A 56 -8.93 36.24 11.03
C ASN A 56 -7.80 35.71 11.92
N LEU A 57 -7.57 34.40 11.93
CA LEU A 57 -6.42 33.80 12.60
C LEU A 57 -5.09 34.32 12.04
N CYS A 58 -4.94 34.39 10.71
CA CYS A 58 -3.76 35.00 10.08
C CYS A 58 -3.53 36.42 10.58
N LYS A 59 -4.60 37.24 10.64
CA LYS A 59 -4.49 38.60 11.17
C LYS A 59 -4.09 38.62 12.65
N ALA A 60 -4.54 37.65 13.45
CA ALA A 60 -4.12 37.56 14.84
C ALA A 60 -2.60 37.33 14.95
N PHE A 61 -2.05 36.46 14.10
CA PHE A 61 -0.61 36.19 14.06
C PHE A 61 0.21 37.36 13.46
N LEU A 62 -0.26 37.97 12.37
CA LEU A 62 0.38 39.16 11.76
C LEU A 62 0.42 40.37 12.71
N PHE A 63 -0.46 40.41 13.72
CA PHE A 63 -0.53 41.48 14.70
C PHE A 63 -0.12 41.04 16.11
N LEU A 64 0.71 39.99 16.25
CA LEU A 64 1.20 39.53 17.56
C LEU A 64 1.79 40.66 18.40
N GLU A 65 2.62 41.52 17.78
CA GLU A 65 3.23 42.71 18.41
C GLU A 65 2.21 43.81 18.77
N LYS A 66 0.97 43.71 18.31
CA LYS A 66 -0.13 44.67 18.59
C LYS A 66 -1.25 43.94 19.34
N PRO A 67 -1.11 43.68 20.65
CA PRO A 67 -2.01 42.81 21.42
C PRO A 67 -3.49 43.15 21.26
N ARG A 68 -3.86 44.44 21.32
CA ARG A 68 -5.25 44.89 21.12
C ARG A 68 -5.83 44.44 19.77
N LYS A 69 -5.03 44.54 18.68
CA LYS A 69 -5.45 44.11 17.34
C LYS A 69 -5.50 42.59 17.23
N SER A 70 -4.51 41.88 17.77
CA SER A 70 -4.51 40.41 17.79
C SER A 70 -5.73 39.85 18.55
N ARG A 71 -5.98 40.31 19.79
CA ARG A 71 -7.16 39.93 20.60
C ARG A 71 -8.47 40.17 19.87
N LYS A 72 -8.60 41.33 19.21
CA LYS A 72 -9.81 41.64 18.44
C LYS A 72 -10.07 40.61 17.34
N ASN A 73 -9.04 40.12 16.67
CA ASN A 73 -9.19 39.09 15.65
C ASN A 73 -9.45 37.70 16.25
N ILE A 74 -8.81 37.33 17.36
CA ILE A 74 -9.09 36.07 18.06
C ILE A 74 -10.55 36.04 18.58
N LYS A 75 -11.02 37.12 19.19
CA LYS A 75 -12.43 37.26 19.62
C LYS A 75 -13.42 37.14 18.46
N LYS A 76 -13.06 37.63 17.27
CA LYS A 76 -13.86 37.43 16.05
C LYS A 76 -13.90 35.95 15.65
N CYS A 77 -12.80 35.21 15.77
CA CYS A 77 -12.81 33.76 15.52
C CYS A 77 -13.77 33.04 16.46
N ILE A 78 -13.69 33.32 17.77
CA ILE A 78 -14.56 32.72 18.79
C ILE A 78 -16.04 33.01 18.49
N LYS A 79 -16.39 34.29 18.27
CA LYS A 79 -17.77 34.71 17.93
C LYS A 79 -18.29 34.07 16.65
N ASN A 80 -17.43 33.92 15.64
CA ASN A 80 -17.81 33.26 14.40
C ASN A 80 -18.07 31.76 14.61
N ILE A 81 -17.32 31.10 15.50
CA ILE A 81 -17.54 29.68 15.81
C ILE A 81 -18.85 29.45 16.55
N GLU A 82 -19.26 30.38 17.41
CA GLU A 82 -20.56 30.29 18.08
C GLU A 82 -21.72 30.31 17.09
N LYS A 83 -21.59 31.11 16.03
CA LYS A 83 -22.65 31.32 15.03
C LYS A 83 -22.65 30.34 13.87
N ASN A 84 -21.54 29.63 13.64
CA ASN A 84 -21.37 28.77 12.48
C ASN A 84 -22.27 27.51 12.52
N LYS A 85 -22.31 26.76 11.42
CA LYS A 85 -23.07 25.49 11.34
C LYS A 85 -22.19 24.25 11.53
N PHE A 86 -21.02 24.39 12.14
CA PHE A 86 -20.09 23.27 12.30
C PHE A 86 -20.64 22.22 13.27
N GLU A 87 -20.15 20.99 13.16
CA GLU A 87 -20.49 19.93 14.11
C GLU A 87 -20.03 20.30 15.54
N ILE A 88 -20.74 19.80 16.55
CA ILE A 88 -20.50 20.15 17.96
C ILE A 88 -19.05 19.87 18.36
N ASN A 89 -18.49 18.74 17.91
CA ASN A 89 -17.12 18.35 18.21
C ASN A 89 -16.10 19.30 17.55
N ASP A 90 -16.28 19.65 16.28
CA ASP A 90 -15.42 20.62 15.58
C ASP A 90 -15.46 22.00 16.25
N LYS A 91 -16.65 22.46 16.65
CA LYS A 91 -16.78 23.71 17.41
C LYS A 91 -16.02 23.63 18.73
N LYS A 92 -16.13 22.51 19.46
CA LYS A 92 -15.44 22.32 20.75
C LYS A 92 -13.92 22.39 20.58
N ILE A 93 -13.38 21.70 19.56
CA ILE A 93 -11.95 21.70 19.21
C ILE A 93 -11.49 23.11 18.86
N LEU A 94 -12.14 23.76 17.89
CA LEU A 94 -11.77 25.09 17.44
C LEU A 94 -11.92 26.13 18.55
N LYS A 95 -13.00 26.11 19.35
CA LYS A 95 -13.16 27.01 20.48
C LYS A 95 -11.99 26.89 21.45
N LYS A 96 -11.63 25.68 21.87
CA LYS A 96 -10.48 25.48 22.78
C LYS A 96 -9.20 26.05 22.19
N TYR A 97 -8.95 25.84 20.90
CA TYR A 97 -7.79 26.39 20.19
C TYR A 97 -7.77 27.93 20.19
N TYR A 98 -8.89 28.60 19.89
CA TYR A 98 -8.91 30.07 19.88
C TYR A 98 -8.94 30.68 21.28
N PHE A 99 -9.55 30.01 22.26
CA PHE A 99 -9.51 30.45 23.65
C PHE A 99 -8.10 30.33 24.25
N SER A 100 -7.34 29.27 23.94
CA SER A 100 -5.94 29.19 24.39
C SER A 100 -5.09 30.31 23.79
N LEU A 101 -5.25 30.61 22.49
CA LEU A 101 -4.60 31.76 21.86
C LEU A 101 -4.99 33.10 22.51
N LEU A 102 -6.25 33.23 22.94
CA LEU A 102 -6.71 34.43 23.64
C LEU A 102 -6.02 34.58 25.00
N ASP A 103 -5.96 33.51 25.78
CA ASP A 103 -5.29 33.49 27.09
C ASP A 103 -3.80 33.80 26.96
N MET A 104 -3.12 33.20 25.97
CA MET A 104 -1.73 33.52 25.65
C MET A 104 -1.53 35.01 25.34
N ASN A 105 -2.43 35.63 24.56
CA ASN A 105 -2.34 37.06 24.25
C ASN A 105 -2.64 37.96 25.46
N MET A 106 -3.36 37.42 26.46
CA MET A 106 -3.61 38.04 27.76
C MET A 106 -2.49 37.74 28.78
N LEU A 107 -1.42 37.07 28.37
CA LEU A 107 -0.31 36.62 29.22
C LEU A 107 -0.71 35.61 30.31
N GLN A 108 -1.87 34.96 30.15
CA GLN A 108 -2.37 33.93 31.06
C GLN A 108 -1.93 32.53 30.58
N TYR A 109 -0.62 32.31 30.50
CA TYR A 109 -0.03 31.11 29.89
C TYR A 109 -0.43 29.80 30.58
N SER A 110 -0.59 29.78 31.90
CA SER A 110 -1.07 28.60 32.64
C SER A 110 -2.49 28.19 32.24
N LYS A 111 -3.42 29.15 32.14
CA LYS A 111 -4.80 28.91 31.68
C LYS A 111 -4.86 28.49 30.21
N GLY A 112 -3.97 29.03 29.38
CA GLY A 112 -3.81 28.63 27.98
C GLY A 112 -3.31 27.19 27.87
N LEU A 113 -2.32 26.82 28.68
CA LEU A 113 -1.71 25.49 28.73
C LEU A 113 -2.73 24.40 29.08
N GLU A 114 -3.56 24.60 30.11
CA GLU A 114 -4.64 23.67 30.49
C GLU A 114 -5.61 23.40 29.33
N LYS A 115 -6.00 24.46 28.61
CA LYS A 115 -6.89 24.34 27.44
C LYS A 115 -6.22 23.59 26.29
N LEU A 116 -4.91 23.81 26.09
CA LEU A 116 -4.15 23.12 25.06
C LEU A 116 -3.98 21.63 25.37
N PHE A 117 -3.70 21.23 26.61
CA PHE A 117 -3.71 19.80 26.98
C PHE A 117 -5.07 19.17 26.76
N SER A 118 -6.13 19.85 27.17
CA SER A 118 -7.51 19.40 26.99
C SER A 118 -7.96 19.41 25.51
N LEU A 119 -7.29 20.17 24.65
CA LEU A 119 -7.48 20.16 23.20
C LEU A 119 -6.71 19.00 22.57
N ARG A 120 -5.44 18.84 22.94
CA ARG A 120 -4.54 17.77 22.49
C ARG A 120 -5.15 16.39 22.71
N SER A 121 -5.78 16.16 23.86
CA SER A 121 -6.45 14.89 24.16
C SER A 121 -7.72 14.64 23.32
N LEU A 122 -8.36 15.68 22.78
CA LEU A 122 -9.53 15.55 21.90
C LEU A 122 -9.18 15.42 20.42
N LEU A 123 -7.99 15.85 20.02
CA LEU A 123 -7.56 15.82 18.62
C LEU A 123 -7.27 14.40 18.17
N ASP A 124 -7.81 14.05 17.00
CA ASP A 124 -7.43 12.85 16.28
C ASP A 124 -6.01 13.03 15.69
N PRO A 125 -5.09 12.07 15.90
CA PRO A 125 -3.72 12.12 15.35
C PRO A 125 -3.64 12.35 13.85
N ARG A 126 -4.68 11.99 13.08
CA ARG A 126 -4.73 12.19 11.62
C ARG A 126 -4.63 13.67 11.20
N TYR A 127 -4.99 14.60 12.09
CA TYR A 127 -4.88 16.04 11.86
C TYR A 127 -3.50 16.59 12.22
N THR A 128 -2.46 16.01 11.61
CA THR A 128 -1.05 16.20 11.96
C THR A 128 -0.65 17.66 12.10
N ILE A 129 -1.01 18.51 11.14
CA ILE A 129 -0.69 19.96 11.16
C ILE A 129 -1.32 20.68 12.35
N LEU A 130 -2.57 20.36 12.69
CA LEU A 130 -3.22 20.98 13.85
C LEU A 130 -2.61 20.48 15.15
N PHE A 131 -2.24 19.20 15.19
CA PHE A 131 -1.54 18.59 16.31
C PHE A 131 -0.17 19.26 16.55
N ASP A 132 0.63 19.45 15.49
CA ASP A 132 1.94 20.10 15.56
C ASP A 132 1.83 21.56 16.04
N ASN A 133 0.84 22.30 15.53
CA ASN A 133 0.58 23.66 16.01
C ASN A 133 0.20 23.67 17.50
N VAL A 134 -0.57 22.68 17.98
CA VAL A 134 -0.95 22.60 19.38
C VAL A 134 0.25 22.26 20.26
N ASP A 135 1.10 21.33 19.85
CA ASP A 135 2.31 20.96 20.57
C ASP A 135 3.28 22.15 20.66
N GLU A 136 3.47 22.91 19.57
CA GLU A 136 4.27 24.15 19.59
C GLU A 136 3.69 25.18 20.58
N LEU A 137 2.37 25.37 20.60
CA LEU A 137 1.73 26.30 21.54
C LEU A 137 1.87 25.83 22.99
N ILE A 138 1.85 24.51 23.24
CA ILE A 138 2.07 23.92 24.56
C ILE A 138 3.49 24.24 25.04
N GLU A 139 4.50 24.02 24.20
CA GLU A 139 5.90 24.34 24.52
C GLU A 139 6.06 25.83 24.86
N ILE A 140 5.50 26.73 24.04
CA ILE A 140 5.54 28.17 24.29
C ILE A 140 4.89 28.51 25.63
N CYS A 141 3.71 27.96 25.92
CA CYS A 141 3.00 28.23 27.17
C CYS A 141 3.74 27.68 28.39
N ALA A 142 4.26 26.45 28.29
CA ALA A 142 5.01 25.80 29.35
C ALA A 142 6.28 26.58 29.71
N VAL A 143 7.04 27.02 28.70
CA VAL A 143 8.25 27.84 28.92
C VAL A 143 7.90 29.19 29.54
N LYS A 144 6.83 29.86 29.06
CA LYS A 144 6.42 31.18 29.57
C LYS A 144 5.77 31.13 30.95
N ALA A 145 5.20 30.00 31.34
CA ALA A 145 4.60 29.77 32.65
C ALA A 145 5.56 29.13 33.66
N ASP A 146 6.81 28.84 33.27
CA ASP A 146 7.80 28.10 34.06
C ASP A 146 7.32 26.70 34.49
N LEU A 147 6.72 25.97 33.55
CA LEU A 147 6.15 24.62 33.72
C LEU A 147 6.69 23.66 32.65
N LYS A 148 8.01 23.70 32.38
CA LYS A 148 8.66 22.91 31.30
C LYS A 148 8.53 21.40 31.49
N ASP A 149 8.49 20.98 32.74
CA ASP A 149 8.18 19.63 33.22
C ASP A 149 6.82 19.10 32.77
N LYS A 150 5.89 19.99 32.36
CA LYS A 150 4.59 19.60 31.81
C LYS A 150 4.58 19.41 30.30
N ILE A 151 5.67 19.72 29.59
CA ILE A 151 5.72 19.51 28.13
C ILE A 151 5.49 18.01 27.86
N PRO A 152 4.51 17.64 27.02
CA PRO A 152 4.16 16.25 26.81
C PRO A 152 5.33 15.55 26.13
N ASN A 153 5.84 14.51 26.78
CA ASN A 153 6.81 13.63 26.17
C ASN A 153 6.17 12.87 25.01
N SER A 154 6.96 12.65 23.97
CA SER A 154 6.59 11.68 22.94
C SER A 154 6.56 10.28 23.53
N TYR A 155 5.62 9.47 23.06
CA TYR A 155 5.54 8.06 23.41
C TYR A 155 6.52 7.27 22.54
N VAL A 156 7.56 6.71 23.14
CA VAL A 156 8.60 5.98 22.41
C VAL A 156 8.39 4.48 22.62
N CYS A 157 8.36 3.74 21.53
CA CYS A 157 8.22 2.28 21.53
C CYS A 157 9.34 1.68 20.68
N LYS A 158 9.82 0.50 21.06
CA LYS A 158 10.70 -0.31 20.20
C LYS A 158 9.87 -1.33 19.43
N TRP A 159 9.85 -1.22 18.11
CA TRP A 159 9.39 -2.30 17.25
C TRP A 159 10.60 -3.18 16.93
N ASN A 160 10.74 -4.27 17.70
CA ASN A 160 11.95 -5.08 17.76
C ASN A 160 13.17 -4.24 18.16
N ASP A 161 14.11 -4.02 17.25
CA ASP A 161 15.32 -3.23 17.43
C ASP A 161 15.20 -1.79 16.89
N ILE A 162 14.06 -1.42 16.32
CA ILE A 162 13.82 -0.10 15.74
C ILE A 162 13.01 0.78 16.69
N GLU A 163 13.55 1.95 17.05
CA GLU A 163 12.82 2.94 17.84
C GLU A 163 11.80 3.70 16.97
N ILE A 164 10.55 3.73 17.44
CA ILE A 164 9.44 4.45 16.84
C ILE A 164 8.92 5.47 17.86
N LYS A 165 8.73 6.70 17.40
CA LYS A 165 8.26 7.80 18.23
C LYS A 165 6.82 8.17 17.85
N PHE A 166 5.92 8.14 18.81
CA PHE A 166 4.54 8.58 18.65
C PHE A 166 4.33 9.89 19.39
N LYS A 167 3.46 10.75 18.89
CA LYS A 167 3.09 12.02 19.52
C LYS A 167 2.31 11.78 20.81
N ASN A 168 1.45 10.77 20.83
CA ASN A 168 0.64 10.44 22.01
C ASN A 168 0.28 8.96 22.07
N GLU A 169 -0.28 8.54 23.21
CA GLU A 169 -0.73 7.16 23.44
C GLU A 169 -1.84 6.71 22.47
N LYS A 170 -2.69 7.64 21.99
CA LYS A 170 -3.75 7.29 21.03
C LYS A 170 -3.16 6.85 19.70
N GLU A 171 -2.14 7.56 19.23
CA GLU A 171 -1.43 7.26 17.98
C GLU A 171 -0.70 5.92 18.08
N PHE A 172 -0.08 5.66 19.22
CA PHE A 172 0.51 4.36 19.53
C PHE A 172 -0.54 3.23 19.49
N LYS A 173 -1.68 3.39 20.17
CA LYS A 173 -2.77 2.40 20.14
C LYS A 173 -3.32 2.18 18.73
N SER A 174 -3.47 3.24 17.93
CA SER A 174 -3.88 3.13 16.53
C SER A 174 -2.85 2.39 15.67
N PHE A 175 -1.56 2.53 15.97
CA PHE A 175 -0.50 1.76 15.32
C PHE A 175 -0.56 0.27 15.70
N GLU A 176 -0.69 -0.07 16.98
CA GLU A 176 -0.83 -1.46 17.44
C GLU A 176 -2.02 -2.17 16.77
N ASN A 177 -3.13 -1.45 16.58
CA ASN A 177 -4.34 -1.99 15.95
C ASN A 177 -4.30 -2.00 14.41
N ASN A 178 -3.21 -1.55 13.77
CA ASN A 178 -3.10 -1.37 12.32
C ASN A 178 -4.15 -0.39 11.71
N GLU A 179 -4.64 0.58 12.49
CA GLU A 179 -5.67 1.54 12.07
C GLU A 179 -5.13 2.95 11.78
N LEU A 180 -3.85 3.19 12.08
CA LEU A 180 -3.23 4.50 11.96
C LEU A 180 -3.19 4.98 10.50
N LYS A 181 -3.88 6.09 10.22
CA LYS A 181 -3.87 6.74 8.90
C LYS A 181 -2.85 7.85 8.87
N ILE A 182 -1.74 7.58 8.18
CA ILE A 182 -0.62 8.51 8.06
C ILE A 182 -0.75 9.33 6.78
N ARG A 183 -0.52 10.65 6.88
CA ARG A 183 -0.64 11.58 5.75
C ARG A 183 0.53 12.55 5.60
N THR A 184 1.60 12.33 6.34
CA THR A 184 2.77 13.21 6.41
C THR A 184 4.02 12.49 5.97
N GLU A 185 4.92 13.21 5.32
CA GLU A 185 6.18 12.70 4.77
C GLU A 185 7.35 12.73 5.77
N SER A 186 7.10 13.00 7.06
CA SER A 186 8.18 13.02 8.04
C SER A 186 8.78 11.62 8.19
N TYR A 187 10.10 11.55 8.47
CA TYR A 187 10.83 10.29 8.61
C TYR A 187 10.07 9.25 9.45
N ASN A 188 9.65 9.63 10.65
CA ASN A 188 8.99 8.73 11.58
C ASN A 188 7.62 8.24 11.06
N TYR A 189 6.89 9.08 10.35
CA TYR A 189 5.63 8.70 9.74
C TYR A 189 5.81 7.76 8.54
N VAL A 190 6.84 7.99 7.73
CA VAL A 190 7.22 7.08 6.63
C VAL A 190 7.68 5.73 7.19
N LEU A 191 8.44 5.73 8.29
CA LEU A 191 8.84 4.52 9.00
C LEU A 191 7.62 3.71 9.46
N ILE A 192 6.69 4.35 10.18
CA ILE A 192 5.47 3.67 10.66
C ILE A 192 4.67 3.11 9.48
N SER A 193 4.49 3.88 8.40
CA SER A 193 3.74 3.42 7.22
C SER A 193 4.36 2.16 6.60
N LYS A 194 5.69 2.13 6.45
CA LYS A 194 6.40 0.97 5.91
C LYS A 194 6.30 -0.26 6.83
N ILE A 195 6.35 -0.06 8.15
CA ILE A 195 6.16 -1.15 9.12
C ILE A 195 4.74 -1.71 9.05
N MET A 196 3.72 -0.84 8.96
CA MET A 196 2.34 -1.27 8.80
C MET A 196 2.12 -2.04 7.48
N GLU A 197 2.72 -1.58 6.38
CA GLU A 197 2.69 -2.30 5.10
C GLU A 197 3.30 -3.70 5.19
N LEU A 198 4.44 -3.82 5.88
CA LEU A 198 5.09 -5.10 6.16
C LEU A 198 4.16 -6.02 6.96
N ASN A 199 3.62 -5.55 8.08
CA ASN A 199 2.70 -6.34 8.92
C ASN A 199 1.45 -6.78 8.13
N LEU A 200 0.87 -5.90 7.32
CA LEU A 200 -0.29 -6.23 6.48
C LEU A 200 0.05 -7.26 5.40
N SER A 201 1.26 -7.18 4.81
CA SER A 201 1.71 -8.14 3.82
C SER A 201 1.97 -9.52 4.43
N GLU A 202 2.50 -9.58 5.65
CA GLU A 202 2.68 -10.80 6.44
C GLU A 202 1.33 -11.46 6.78
N GLN A 203 0.39 -10.70 7.34
CA GLN A 203 -0.95 -11.21 7.68
C GLN A 203 -1.68 -11.75 6.44
N ARG A 204 -1.52 -11.12 5.27
CA ARG A 204 -2.10 -11.59 4.01
C ARG A 204 -1.45 -12.87 3.51
N LEU A 205 -0.15 -13.05 3.76
CA LEU A 205 0.58 -14.28 3.44
C LEU A 205 0.07 -15.44 4.31
N LEU A 206 0.08 -15.26 5.63
CA LEU A 206 -0.36 -16.26 6.61
C LEU A 206 -1.80 -16.71 6.33
N LYS A 207 -2.75 -15.76 6.22
CA LYS A 207 -4.16 -16.06 5.87
C LYS A 207 -4.33 -16.83 4.55
N LYS A 208 -3.38 -16.73 3.63
CA LYS A 208 -3.45 -17.42 2.34
C LYS A 208 -2.91 -18.83 2.44
N MET A 209 -1.89 -19.05 3.26
CA MET A 209 -1.31 -20.36 3.54
C MET A 209 -2.22 -21.21 4.44
N ASP A 210 -3.02 -20.60 5.32
CA ASP A 210 -4.05 -21.31 6.09
C ASP A 210 -5.15 -21.95 5.21
N LYS A 211 -5.34 -21.43 3.99
CA LYS A 211 -6.34 -21.97 3.06
C LYS A 211 -5.78 -23.23 2.40
N LYS A 212 -6.26 -24.42 2.83
CA LYS A 212 -5.92 -25.75 2.28
C LYS A 212 -5.92 -25.86 0.73
N ASN A 213 -6.67 -24.99 0.03
CA ASN A 213 -6.77 -24.95 -1.44
C ASN A 213 -6.12 -23.70 -2.09
N GLY A 214 -5.09 -23.11 -1.46
CA GLY A 214 -4.36 -22.00 -2.05
C GLY A 214 -3.63 -22.39 -3.34
N LYS A 215 -3.94 -21.74 -4.48
CA LYS A 215 -3.14 -21.88 -5.71
C LYS A 215 -1.70 -21.43 -5.43
N LEU A 216 -0.70 -22.30 -5.67
CA LEU A 216 0.72 -22.04 -5.41
C LEU A 216 1.24 -20.74 -6.01
N LYS A 217 0.88 -20.43 -7.27
CA LYS A 217 1.24 -19.18 -7.94
C LYS A 217 0.83 -17.94 -7.14
N ASN A 218 -0.37 -17.96 -6.54
CA ASN A 218 -0.88 -16.84 -5.75
C ASN A 218 -0.17 -16.72 -4.40
N VAL A 219 0.28 -17.85 -3.82
CA VAL A 219 1.09 -17.85 -2.59
C VAL A 219 2.47 -17.27 -2.89
N TYR A 220 3.12 -17.72 -3.97
CA TYR A 220 4.39 -17.18 -4.45
C TYR A 220 4.34 -15.67 -4.67
N GLU A 221 3.30 -15.16 -5.35
CA GLU A 221 3.11 -13.71 -5.54
C GLU A 221 2.97 -12.94 -4.22
N LYS A 222 2.38 -13.54 -3.18
CA LYS A 222 2.25 -12.92 -1.86
C LYS A 222 3.58 -12.94 -1.10
N ILE A 223 4.35 -14.03 -1.18
CA ILE A 223 5.71 -14.10 -0.62
C ILE A 223 6.59 -13.05 -1.27
N LYS A 224 6.54 -12.93 -2.61
CA LYS A 224 7.29 -11.90 -3.35
C LYS A 224 6.93 -10.49 -2.89
N LYS A 225 5.64 -10.20 -2.69
CA LYS A 225 5.19 -8.90 -2.15
C LYS A 225 5.73 -8.64 -0.74
N TYR A 226 5.66 -9.63 0.15
CA TYR A 226 6.20 -9.53 1.50
C TYR A 226 7.72 -9.29 1.50
N PHE A 227 8.47 -10.04 0.69
CA PHE A 227 9.91 -9.87 0.53
C PHE A 227 10.28 -8.47 -0.02
N ASN A 228 9.52 -7.97 -0.98
CA ASN A 228 9.70 -6.60 -1.50
C ASN A 228 9.43 -5.56 -0.40
N SER A 229 8.39 -5.73 0.42
CA SER A 229 8.11 -4.82 1.55
C SER A 229 9.24 -4.82 2.59
N ILE A 230 9.85 -5.97 2.89
CA ILE A 230 11.05 -6.06 3.75
C ILE A 230 12.22 -5.31 3.11
N SER A 231 12.47 -5.54 1.82
CA SER A 231 13.56 -4.89 1.08
C SER A 231 13.39 -3.36 1.04
N ASP A 232 12.17 -2.88 0.80
CA ASP A 232 11.81 -1.47 0.77
C ASP A 232 11.97 -0.79 2.13
N LEU A 233 11.70 -1.51 3.22
CA LEU A 233 11.94 -1.02 4.59
C LEU A 233 13.45 -1.01 4.90
N LYS A 234 14.18 -2.07 4.54
CA LYS A 234 15.64 -2.14 4.71
C LYS A 234 16.38 -1.04 3.97
N ILE A 235 16.02 -0.77 2.71
CA ILE A 235 16.57 0.35 1.92
C ILE A 235 16.27 1.69 2.60
N PHE A 236 15.05 1.87 3.10
CA PHE A 236 14.66 3.09 3.79
C PHE A 236 15.46 3.31 5.07
N LEU A 237 15.64 2.29 5.90
CA LEU A 237 16.42 2.39 7.14
C LEU A 237 17.91 2.63 6.86
N LYS A 238 18.48 1.93 5.87
CA LYS A 238 19.86 2.14 5.44
C LYS A 238 20.11 3.56 4.95
N LYS A 239 19.16 4.17 4.23
CA LYS A 239 19.23 5.59 3.82
C LYS A 239 19.23 6.56 5.00
N ASN A 240 18.72 6.14 6.15
CA ASN A 240 18.63 6.93 7.38
C ASN A 240 19.63 6.45 8.46
N TYR A 241 20.65 5.66 8.08
CA TYR A 241 21.70 5.15 8.97
C TYR A 241 21.20 4.31 10.16
N VAL A 242 20.07 3.63 9.99
CA VAL A 242 19.52 2.69 10.99
C VAL A 242 19.81 1.26 10.53
N ASN A 243 20.52 0.50 11.37
CA ASN A 243 20.75 -0.93 11.17
C ASN A 243 19.78 -1.73 12.06
N SER A 244 19.21 -2.80 11.53
CA SER A 244 18.27 -3.67 12.23
C SER A 244 18.64 -5.13 11.97
N GLU A 245 19.15 -5.81 13.00
CA GLU A 245 19.44 -7.25 12.99
C GLU A 245 18.16 -8.06 12.76
N TYR A 246 17.04 -7.57 13.29
CA TYR A 246 15.73 -8.18 13.07
C TYR A 246 15.37 -8.20 11.58
N LEU A 247 15.57 -7.10 10.85
CA LEU A 247 15.26 -7.08 9.42
C LEU A 247 16.24 -7.87 8.57
N GLU A 248 17.49 -8.05 9.02
CA GLU A 248 18.44 -8.92 8.35
C GLU A 248 18.05 -10.39 8.47
N SER A 249 17.74 -10.84 9.68
CA SER A 249 17.22 -12.20 9.90
C SER A 249 15.89 -12.41 9.15
N LEU A 250 14.96 -11.46 9.24
CA LEU A 250 13.68 -11.53 8.52
C LEU A 250 13.85 -11.60 7.00
N SER A 251 14.79 -10.82 6.45
CA SER A 251 15.08 -10.83 5.01
C SER A 251 15.68 -12.17 4.58
N SER A 252 16.54 -12.77 5.40
CA SER A 252 17.10 -14.10 5.16
C SER A 252 16.00 -15.17 5.15
N ASP A 253 15.16 -15.19 6.19
CA ASP A 253 14.05 -16.15 6.32
C ASP A 253 13.08 -16.03 5.12
N ALA A 254 12.69 -14.80 4.78
CA ALA A 254 11.79 -14.55 3.65
C ALA A 254 12.41 -14.95 2.30
N ASN A 255 13.73 -14.80 2.13
CA ASN A 255 14.44 -15.23 0.92
C ASN A 255 14.48 -16.77 0.80
N GLN A 256 14.71 -17.48 1.91
CA GLN A 256 14.63 -18.94 1.94
C GLN A 256 13.22 -19.40 1.56
N LEU A 257 12.18 -18.80 2.14
CA LEU A 257 10.79 -19.09 1.80
C LEU A 257 10.48 -18.80 0.32
N LEU A 258 11.01 -17.71 -0.23
CA LEU A 258 10.86 -17.36 -1.64
C LEU A 258 11.49 -18.44 -2.55
N LYS A 259 12.70 -18.90 -2.23
CA LYS A 259 13.39 -19.96 -2.98
C LYS A 259 12.61 -21.27 -2.98
N ILE A 260 12.08 -21.69 -1.82
CA ILE A 260 11.25 -22.90 -1.70
C ILE A 260 10.06 -22.83 -2.66
N TYR A 261 9.32 -21.71 -2.64
CA TYR A 261 8.14 -21.54 -3.50
C TYR A 261 8.48 -21.32 -4.97
N GLU A 262 9.61 -20.69 -5.28
CA GLU A 262 10.10 -20.59 -6.64
C GLU A 262 10.41 -21.99 -7.22
N ASN A 263 11.06 -22.84 -6.42
CA ASN A 263 11.34 -24.23 -6.78
C ASN A 263 10.04 -25.03 -6.96
N LEU A 264 9.07 -24.92 -6.05
CA LEU A 264 7.75 -25.56 -6.16
C LEU A 264 6.98 -25.13 -7.43
N VAL A 265 7.09 -23.87 -7.83
CA VAL A 265 6.49 -23.37 -9.07
C VAL A 265 7.24 -23.95 -10.28
N LYS A 266 8.58 -23.99 -10.27
CA LYS A 266 9.40 -24.54 -11.36
C LYS A 266 9.23 -26.05 -11.55
N CYS A 267 8.98 -26.82 -10.50
CA CYS A 267 8.76 -28.28 -10.61
C CYS A 267 7.43 -28.66 -11.29
N ARG A 268 6.56 -27.68 -11.57
CA ARG A 268 5.42 -27.89 -12.48
C ARG A 268 5.80 -27.82 -13.96
N THR A 269 7.06 -27.50 -14.27
CA THR A 269 7.61 -27.49 -15.62
C THR A 269 8.15 -28.89 -15.95
N PRO A 270 7.94 -29.42 -17.17
CA PRO A 270 8.42 -30.74 -17.54
C PRO A 270 9.93 -30.90 -17.30
N GLY A 271 10.34 -32.01 -16.69
CA GLY A 271 11.75 -32.41 -16.55
C GLY A 271 12.53 -31.82 -15.37
N ILE A 272 11.88 -31.08 -14.46
CA ILE A 272 12.53 -30.51 -13.27
C ILE A 272 12.07 -31.24 -12.00
N THR A 273 12.98 -31.94 -11.33
CA THR A 273 12.72 -32.61 -10.05
C THR A 273 12.91 -31.65 -8.86
N PHE A 274 12.04 -31.76 -7.86
CA PHE A 274 12.16 -30.99 -6.63
C PHE A 274 13.29 -31.56 -5.77
N LYS A 275 14.37 -30.79 -5.57
CA LYS A 275 15.45 -31.17 -4.64
C LYS A 275 15.04 -30.85 -3.21
N SER A 276 14.50 -31.83 -2.49
CA SER A 276 14.02 -31.66 -1.11
C SER A 276 15.10 -31.23 -0.11
N GLU A 277 16.35 -31.68 -0.32
CA GLU A 277 17.50 -31.44 0.56
C GLU A 277 17.90 -29.95 0.68
N GLU A 278 17.52 -29.11 -0.29
CA GLU A 278 17.86 -27.68 -0.31
C GLU A 278 16.79 -26.79 0.35
N ASN A 279 15.67 -27.35 0.82
CA ASN A 279 14.47 -26.60 1.18
C ASN A 279 14.13 -26.69 2.68
N ILE A 280 15.05 -26.23 3.53
CA ILE A 280 14.83 -26.12 4.97
C ILE A 280 13.95 -24.89 5.26
N LEU A 281 12.79 -25.12 5.87
CA LEU A 281 11.87 -24.06 6.25
C LEU A 281 12.43 -23.29 7.47
N PRO A 282 12.49 -21.95 7.43
CA PRO A 282 12.92 -21.16 8.58
C PRO A 282 12.04 -21.41 9.82
N GLU A 283 12.64 -21.28 11.00
CA GLU A 283 11.97 -21.54 12.28
C GLU A 283 10.71 -20.66 12.48
N ARG A 284 10.79 -19.40 12.05
CA ARG A 284 9.69 -18.42 12.07
C ARG A 284 8.44 -18.89 11.30
N TYR A 285 8.61 -19.79 10.34
CA TYR A 285 7.55 -20.29 9.47
C TYR A 285 7.20 -21.76 9.77
N LYS A 286 7.63 -22.33 10.91
CA LYS A 286 7.36 -23.74 11.28
C LYS A 286 5.89 -24.14 11.18
N ASP A 287 4.97 -23.25 11.55
CA ASP A 287 3.53 -23.51 11.49
C ASP A 287 3.02 -23.77 10.06
N LEU A 288 3.78 -23.31 9.05
CA LEU A 288 3.48 -23.49 7.64
C LEU A 288 3.98 -24.83 7.10
N LYS A 289 4.73 -25.62 7.89
CA LYS A 289 5.34 -26.87 7.47
C LYS A 289 4.34 -27.82 6.84
N ASN A 290 3.19 -28.04 7.48
CA ASN A 290 2.15 -28.93 6.94
C ASN A 290 1.62 -28.48 5.56
N PHE A 291 1.54 -27.17 5.32
CA PHE A 291 1.10 -26.62 4.03
C PHE A 291 2.19 -26.73 2.96
N VAL A 292 3.46 -26.53 3.35
CA VAL A 292 4.62 -26.69 2.48
C VAL A 292 4.79 -28.17 2.11
N ASP A 293 4.73 -29.09 3.07
CA ASP A 293 4.83 -30.53 2.86
C ASP A 293 3.69 -31.05 1.94
N PHE A 294 2.46 -30.56 2.13
CA PHE A 294 1.34 -30.84 1.23
C PHE A 294 1.54 -30.28 -0.18
N SER A 295 2.22 -29.13 -0.30
CA SER A 295 2.54 -28.52 -1.59
C SER A 295 3.63 -29.29 -2.33
N ILE A 296 4.62 -29.80 -1.59
CA ILE A 296 5.69 -30.67 -2.10
C ILE A 296 5.09 -31.99 -2.58
N SER A 297 4.29 -32.67 -1.76
CA SER A 297 3.68 -33.96 -2.14
C SER A 297 2.81 -33.87 -3.39
N LYS A 298 2.07 -32.77 -3.57
CA LYS A 298 1.31 -32.52 -4.80
C LYS A 298 2.18 -32.23 -6.02
N ALA A 299 3.38 -31.69 -5.84
CA ALA A 299 4.31 -31.45 -6.94
C ALA A 299 4.94 -32.77 -7.43
N ASP A 300 5.25 -33.69 -6.52
CA ASP A 300 5.86 -34.99 -6.87
C ASP A 300 4.89 -35.93 -7.62
N ILE A 301 3.60 -35.89 -7.28
CA ILE A 301 2.57 -36.80 -7.83
C ILE A 301 2.08 -36.34 -9.22
N GLY A 302 2.04 -35.03 -9.48
CA GLY A 302 1.24 -34.48 -10.59
C GLY A 302 1.78 -34.70 -12.02
N PHE A 303 3.08 -34.96 -12.19
CA PHE A 303 3.72 -35.00 -13.52
C PHE A 303 4.41 -36.33 -13.84
N SER A 304 4.93 -37.03 -12.83
CA SER A 304 5.64 -38.31 -13.03
C SER A 304 4.68 -39.47 -13.30
N GLU A 305 3.57 -39.57 -12.54
CA GLU A 305 2.54 -40.59 -12.75
C GLU A 305 1.70 -40.33 -14.00
N SER A 306 1.44 -39.08 -14.35
CA SER A 306 0.66 -38.73 -15.55
C SER A 306 1.48 -38.90 -16.83
N ILE A 307 2.78 -38.59 -16.83
CA ILE A 307 3.67 -38.99 -17.93
C ILE A 307 3.83 -40.50 -17.98
N LYS A 308 4.07 -41.19 -16.84
CA LYS A 308 4.12 -42.66 -16.84
C LYS A 308 2.84 -43.29 -17.35
N TYR A 309 1.67 -42.77 -16.96
CA TYR A 309 0.38 -43.25 -17.44
C TYR A 309 0.19 -42.98 -18.93
N LEU A 310 0.62 -41.80 -19.42
CA LEU A 310 0.61 -41.50 -20.86
C LEU A 310 1.62 -42.34 -21.63
N GLU A 311 2.80 -42.61 -21.07
CA GLU A 311 3.83 -43.50 -21.62
C GLU A 311 3.34 -44.95 -21.59
N GLU A 312 2.68 -45.41 -20.54
CA GLU A 312 2.03 -46.72 -20.45
C GLU A 312 0.84 -46.84 -21.42
N MET A 313 0.06 -45.78 -21.61
CA MET A 313 -0.98 -45.75 -22.65
C MET A 313 -0.36 -45.81 -24.04
N VAL A 314 0.62 -44.96 -24.33
CA VAL A 314 1.29 -44.96 -25.65
C VAL A 314 1.97 -46.30 -25.88
N ASN A 315 2.72 -46.83 -24.92
CA ASN A 315 3.36 -48.13 -25.03
C ASN A 315 2.34 -49.27 -25.12
N GLY A 316 1.22 -49.22 -24.40
CA GLY A 316 0.16 -50.24 -24.46
C GLY A 316 -0.69 -50.20 -25.73
N TYR A 317 -0.82 -49.03 -26.38
CA TYR A 317 -1.50 -48.89 -27.69
C TYR A 317 -0.56 -49.12 -28.88
N PHE A 318 0.74 -48.87 -28.71
CA PHE A 318 1.79 -49.06 -29.72
C PHE A 318 2.72 -50.24 -29.43
N GLU A 319 2.30 -51.21 -28.62
CA GLU A 319 2.89 -52.54 -28.72
C GLU A 319 2.67 -52.99 -30.16
N PRO A 320 3.73 -53.30 -30.94
CA PRO A 320 3.54 -53.87 -32.25
C PRO A 320 2.82 -55.18 -32.01
N ARG A 321 1.52 -55.23 -32.28
CA ARG A 321 0.76 -56.47 -32.26
C ARG A 321 1.52 -57.41 -33.18
N SER A 322 2.21 -58.38 -32.59
CA SER A 322 2.83 -59.48 -33.31
C SER A 322 1.70 -60.40 -33.78
N GLN A 323 0.87 -59.89 -34.67
CA GLN A 323 -0.05 -60.66 -35.47
C GLN A 323 0.52 -60.62 -36.87
N TYR A 324 1.30 -61.65 -37.20
CA TYR A 324 1.35 -62.14 -38.56
C TYR A 324 -0.10 -62.49 -38.95
N GLU A 325 -0.84 -61.52 -39.47
CA GLU A 325 -2.03 -61.85 -40.24
C GLU A 325 -1.53 -62.52 -41.51
N ASN A 326 -1.71 -63.84 -41.58
CA ASN A 326 -1.60 -64.59 -42.82
C ASN A 326 -2.67 -64.05 -43.78
N VAL A 327 -2.29 -63.05 -44.57
CA VAL A 327 -3.09 -62.63 -45.72
C VAL A 327 -3.13 -63.83 -46.68
N PRO A 328 -4.32 -64.34 -47.06
CA PRO A 328 -4.37 -65.41 -48.04
C PRO A 328 -3.79 -64.88 -49.35
N PHE A 329 -2.74 -65.55 -49.82
CA PHE A 329 -2.15 -65.30 -51.12
C PHE A 329 -3.23 -65.50 -52.19
N LEU A 330 -3.63 -64.43 -52.87
CA LEU A 330 -4.48 -64.51 -54.06
C LEU A 330 -3.61 -64.99 -55.23
N PRO A 331 -3.84 -66.20 -55.80
CA PRO A 331 -3.12 -66.63 -56.98
C PRO A 331 -3.80 -66.04 -58.23
N VAL A 332 -3.01 -65.37 -59.06
CA VAL A 332 -3.17 -65.23 -60.53
C VAL A 332 -4.47 -64.57 -61.02
N PHE A 333 -4.52 -63.23 -61.02
CA PHE A 333 -5.37 -62.46 -61.96
C PHE A 333 -4.71 -61.17 -62.48
N TYR A 334 -3.39 -61.03 -62.37
CA TYR A 334 -2.67 -59.82 -62.80
C TYR A 334 -1.99 -59.88 -64.17
N ASP A 335 -2.21 -60.94 -64.96
CA ASP A 335 -1.67 -60.99 -66.34
C ASP A 335 -2.64 -60.46 -67.40
N ASN A 336 -3.95 -60.36 -67.13
CA ASN A 336 -4.93 -59.90 -68.14
C ASN A 336 -5.33 -58.42 -68.01
N ALA A 337 -4.92 -57.73 -66.94
CA ALA A 337 -5.31 -56.34 -66.69
C ALA A 337 -4.19 -55.32 -66.93
N TYR A 338 -2.94 -55.76 -67.13
CA TYR A 338 -1.80 -54.87 -67.35
C TYR A 338 -1.95 -54.03 -68.64
N ASP A 339 -2.59 -54.60 -69.66
CA ASP A 339 -2.81 -53.93 -70.95
C ASP A 339 -3.95 -52.90 -70.94
N TYR A 340 -4.76 -52.82 -69.87
CA TYR A 340 -5.91 -51.91 -69.77
C TYR A 340 -5.67 -50.72 -68.82
N ILE A 341 -4.52 -50.66 -68.14
CA ILE A 341 -4.18 -49.53 -67.27
C ILE A 341 -3.49 -48.45 -68.12
N VAL A 342 -4.28 -47.48 -68.59
CA VAL A 342 -3.75 -46.25 -69.21
C VAL A 342 -3.38 -45.27 -68.12
N TYR A 343 -2.08 -45.07 -67.90
CA TYR A 343 -1.59 -43.99 -67.04
C TYR A 343 -1.73 -42.64 -67.75
N PRO A 344 -2.22 -41.58 -67.08
CA PRO A 344 -2.25 -40.25 -67.67
C PRO A 344 -0.81 -39.79 -67.95
N LYS A 345 -0.55 -39.34 -69.19
CA LYS A 345 0.74 -38.73 -69.54
C LYS A 345 0.86 -37.40 -68.79
N PRO A 346 2.04 -37.06 -68.24
CA PRO A 346 2.22 -35.81 -67.52
C PRO A 346 2.23 -34.65 -68.51
N GLU A 347 1.08 -34.00 -68.68
CA GLU A 347 0.99 -32.69 -69.32
C GLU A 347 1.36 -31.62 -68.28
N ASN A 348 2.58 -31.10 -68.38
CA ASN A 348 3.10 -29.84 -67.85
C ASN A 348 2.26 -29.10 -66.77
N ASP A 349 2.23 -29.63 -65.55
CA ASP A 349 1.74 -28.93 -64.35
C ASP A 349 2.76 -27.90 -63.79
N LEU A 350 3.39 -27.13 -64.68
CA LEU A 350 4.13 -25.91 -64.29
C LEU A 350 3.18 -24.75 -63.93
N ALA A 351 1.89 -24.88 -64.24
CA ALA A 351 0.87 -23.90 -63.87
C ALA A 351 0.48 -23.99 -62.37
N LEU A 352 0.36 -25.20 -61.80
CA LEU A 352 -0.07 -25.40 -60.41
C LEU A 352 0.94 -24.90 -59.37
N ILE A 353 2.24 -24.94 -59.69
CA ILE A 353 3.32 -24.45 -58.81
C ILE A 353 3.35 -22.92 -58.76
N SER A 354 2.83 -22.24 -59.80
CA SER A 354 2.77 -20.77 -59.86
C SER A 354 1.61 -20.17 -59.03
N GLU A 355 0.49 -20.87 -58.93
CA GLU A 355 -0.66 -20.45 -58.10
C GLU A 355 -0.40 -20.59 -56.59
N LEU A 356 0.38 -21.60 -56.18
CA LEU A 356 0.77 -21.79 -54.78
C LEU A 356 1.77 -20.75 -54.25
N LYS A 357 2.54 -20.10 -55.12
CA LYS A 357 3.49 -19.03 -54.72
C LYS A 357 2.83 -17.65 -54.57
N ASN A 358 1.68 -17.42 -55.19
CA ASN A 358 0.97 -16.15 -55.07
C ASN A 358 0.10 -16.07 -53.81
N THR A 359 -0.35 -17.22 -53.27
CA THR A 359 -1.14 -17.29 -52.02
C THR A 359 -0.31 -17.08 -50.75
N GLU A 360 1.01 -17.36 -50.76
CA GLU A 360 1.88 -17.04 -49.62
C GLU A 360 2.17 -15.53 -49.46
N ASN A 361 2.09 -14.74 -50.54
CA ASN A 361 2.39 -13.30 -50.49
C ASN A 361 1.19 -12.42 -50.09
N GLU A 362 -0.04 -12.93 -50.06
CA GLU A 362 -1.22 -12.19 -49.56
C GLU A 362 -1.46 -12.36 -48.06
N ILE A 363 -0.86 -13.35 -47.40
CA ILE A 363 -1.03 -13.59 -45.95
C ILE A 363 -0.15 -12.66 -45.10
N TYR A 364 0.89 -12.04 -45.68
CA TYR A 364 1.80 -11.11 -44.98
C TYR A 364 1.60 -9.61 -45.31
N LYS A 365 0.48 -9.24 -45.97
CA LYS A 365 0.03 -7.85 -46.08
C LYS A 365 -1.41 -7.71 -45.58
N LYS A 366 -1.61 -7.80 -44.27
CA LYS A 366 -2.71 -7.16 -43.55
C LYS A 366 -2.32 -6.80 -42.13
#